data_AF-V4JQY0-F1
#
_entry.id   AF-V4JQY0-F1
#
_cell.length_a   1.000
_cell.length_b   1.000
_cell.length_c   1.000
_cell.angle_alpha   90.00
_cell.angle_beta   90.00
_cell.angle_gamma   90.00
#
_symmetry.space_group_name_H-M   'P 1'
#
loop_
_entity.id
_entity.type
_entity.pdbx_description
1 polymer ?
#
loop_
_entity_poly.entity_id
_entity_poly.type
_entity_poly.pdbx_seq_one_letter_code
_entity_poly.pdbx_strand_id
1 'polypeptide(L)'
;MASVMASGRDILAVQTVRNWTMSATRLASTSILTGMALLGGAFGGADLSDLAHRLSLIEPRLDDRIHLKTLLLAMLFFAAFFNFSMTLRSYNHVVYMINLPVADYGEHGVDTVANVVNQGGMHDNQGMRMFLLATPTALWLIGPYWFAAGTLFSLLLLYRFDFGDTREQIPMLSTASPAVAQATLDSAALTPAKQETEQQDRAQ
;
A
#
# COMPACT_ATOMS: atom_id res chain seq x y z
N MET A 1 -29.92 -2.86 -2.48
CA MET A 1 -28.51 -2.43 -2.34
C MET A 1 -28.09 -2.24 -0.88
N ALA A 2 -28.92 -1.66 0.00
CA ALA A 2 -28.60 -1.52 1.44
C ALA A 2 -28.40 -2.86 2.20
N SER A 3 -29.10 -3.94 1.86
CA SER A 3 -28.93 -5.22 2.58
C SER A 3 -27.65 -5.99 2.19
N VAL A 4 -27.14 -5.80 0.96
CA VAL A 4 -25.87 -6.39 0.51
C VAL A 4 -24.67 -5.75 1.24
N MET A 5 -24.80 -4.47 1.60
CA MET A 5 -23.79 -3.77 2.41
C MET A 5 -23.73 -4.27 3.86
N ALA A 6 -24.78 -4.92 4.39
CA ALA A 6 -24.83 -5.34 5.78
C ALA A 6 -24.27 -6.76 6.03
N SER A 7 -24.53 -7.71 5.13
CA SER A 7 -24.33 -9.15 5.40
C SER A 7 -23.13 -9.83 4.71
N GLY A 8 -22.25 -9.08 4.03
CA GLY A 8 -21.12 -9.64 3.27
C GLY A 8 -19.76 -8.95 3.46
N ARG A 9 -19.66 -7.98 4.38
CA ARG A 9 -18.46 -7.12 4.53
C ARG A 9 -17.22 -7.90 4.94
N ASP A 10 -17.36 -8.95 5.73
CA ASP A 10 -16.22 -9.73 6.23
C ASP A 10 -15.52 -10.49 5.10
N ILE A 11 -16.32 -11.11 4.21
CA ILE A 11 -15.80 -11.78 3.01
C ILE A 11 -15.13 -10.75 2.09
N LEU A 12 -15.74 -9.58 1.89
CA LEU A 12 -15.17 -8.52 1.07
C LEU A 12 -13.86 -7.98 1.65
N ALA A 13 -13.77 -7.83 2.97
CA ALA A 13 -12.55 -7.40 3.65
C ALA A 13 -11.40 -8.41 3.44
N VAL A 14 -11.65 -9.69 3.67
CA VAL A 14 -10.66 -10.76 3.45
C VAL A 14 -10.23 -10.82 1.98
N GLN A 15 -11.19 -10.69 1.04
CA GLN A 15 -10.90 -10.65 -0.38
C GLN A 15 -10.05 -9.44 -0.79
N THR A 16 -10.31 -8.28 -0.19
CA THR A 16 -9.56 -7.05 -0.44
C THR A 16 -8.11 -7.19 0.03
N VAL A 17 -7.90 -7.68 1.26
CA VAL A 17 -6.55 -7.96 1.78
C VAL A 17 -5.82 -8.96 0.89
N ARG A 18 -6.50 -10.03 0.45
CA ARG A 18 -5.91 -11.01 -0.48
C ARG A 18 -5.54 -10.37 -1.83
N ASN A 19 -6.37 -9.49 -2.36
CA ASN A 19 -6.08 -8.77 -3.59
C ASN A 19 -4.84 -7.88 -3.45
N TRP A 20 -4.72 -7.14 -2.33
CA TRP A 20 -3.54 -6.33 -2.03
C TRP A 20 -2.28 -7.18 -1.88
N THR A 21 -2.35 -8.29 -1.15
CA THR A 21 -1.25 -9.25 -0.99
C THR A 21 -0.75 -9.77 -2.34
N MET A 22 -1.66 -10.15 -3.25
CA MET A 22 -1.29 -10.60 -4.60
C MET A 22 -0.67 -9.50 -5.46
N SER A 23 -1.07 -8.25 -5.24
CA SER A 23 -0.45 -7.10 -5.91
C SER A 23 0.97 -6.85 -5.39
N ALA A 24 1.15 -6.86 -4.07
CA ALA A 24 2.44 -6.67 -3.42
C ALA A 24 3.45 -7.77 -3.81
N THR A 25 3.04 -9.04 -3.85
CA THR A 25 3.93 -10.13 -4.28
C THR A 25 4.35 -10.01 -5.75
N ARG A 26 3.44 -9.62 -6.64
CA ARG A 26 3.75 -9.36 -8.05
C ARG A 26 4.81 -8.27 -8.19
N LEU A 27 4.63 -7.15 -7.49
CA LEU A 27 5.58 -6.03 -7.49
C LEU A 27 6.93 -6.43 -6.86
N ALA A 28 6.91 -7.19 -5.76
CA ALA A 28 8.13 -7.72 -5.14
C ALA A 28 8.93 -8.57 -6.13
N SER A 29 8.28 -9.52 -6.81
CA SER A 29 8.92 -10.38 -7.82
C SER A 29 9.50 -9.57 -8.98
N THR A 30 8.75 -8.60 -9.51
CA THR A 30 9.28 -7.71 -10.56
C THR A 30 10.49 -6.91 -10.07
N SER A 31 10.45 -6.44 -8.82
CA SER A 31 11.52 -5.64 -8.23
C SER A 31 12.81 -6.44 -8.08
N ILE A 32 12.74 -7.64 -7.50
CA ILE A 32 13.94 -8.48 -7.30
C ILE A 32 14.51 -8.97 -8.63
N LEU A 33 13.65 -9.35 -9.60
CA LEU A 33 14.10 -9.76 -10.93
C LEU A 33 14.81 -8.62 -11.66
N THR A 34 14.24 -7.41 -11.60
CA THR A 34 14.85 -6.24 -12.24
C THR A 34 16.16 -5.84 -11.55
N GLY A 35 16.19 -5.84 -10.22
CA GLY A 35 17.41 -5.59 -9.44
C GLY A 35 18.53 -6.58 -9.78
N MET A 36 18.21 -7.88 -9.87
CA MET A 36 19.18 -8.91 -10.25
C MET A 36 19.63 -8.78 -11.71
N ALA A 37 18.72 -8.46 -12.63
CA ALA A 37 19.08 -8.21 -14.03
C ALA A 37 20.06 -7.04 -14.18
N LEU A 38 19.85 -5.96 -13.41
CA LEU A 38 20.74 -4.81 -13.38
C LEU A 38 22.11 -5.14 -12.78
N LEU A 39 22.16 -5.92 -11.69
CA LEU A 39 23.42 -6.42 -11.14
C LEU A 39 24.16 -7.32 -12.15
N GLY A 40 23.46 -8.25 -12.79
CA GLY A 40 24.04 -9.12 -13.81
C GLY A 40 24.64 -8.33 -14.98
N GLY A 41 23.95 -7.29 -15.44
CA GLY A 41 24.48 -6.38 -16.46
C GLY A 41 25.69 -5.55 -16.00
N ALA A 42 25.74 -5.16 -14.73
CA ALA A 42 26.86 -4.41 -14.16
C ALA A 42 28.10 -5.27 -13.90
N PHE A 43 27.93 -6.56 -13.58
CA PHE A 43 29.03 -7.44 -13.13
C PHE A 43 29.37 -8.58 -14.10
N GLY A 44 28.61 -8.77 -15.18
CA GLY A 44 28.74 -9.91 -16.11
C GLY A 44 30.09 -10.05 -16.85
N GLY A 45 31.06 -9.16 -16.60
CA GLY A 45 32.42 -9.24 -17.16
C GLY A 45 33.54 -8.72 -16.25
N ALA A 46 33.30 -8.52 -14.94
CA ALA A 46 34.29 -7.94 -14.03
C ALA A 46 34.79 -8.95 -12.99
N ASP A 47 36.12 -9.11 -12.88
CA ASP A 47 36.76 -9.84 -11.79
C ASP A 47 36.58 -9.09 -10.46
N LEU A 48 36.17 -9.78 -9.39
CA LEU A 48 35.91 -9.20 -8.06
C LEU A 48 37.11 -8.42 -7.47
N SER A 49 38.34 -8.75 -7.89
CA SER A 49 39.57 -8.05 -7.49
C SER A 49 39.71 -6.66 -8.13
N ASP A 50 39.23 -6.53 -9.37
CA ASP A 50 39.26 -5.29 -10.15
C ASP A 50 38.24 -4.27 -9.60
N LEU A 51 37.15 -4.78 -9.00
CA LEU A 51 36.13 -3.98 -8.32
C LEU A 51 36.68 -3.24 -7.10
N ALA A 52 37.53 -3.90 -6.29
CA ALA A 52 38.15 -3.30 -5.12
C ALA A 52 39.13 -2.17 -5.50
N HIS A 53 39.77 -2.28 -6.66
CA HIS A 53 40.66 -1.23 -7.20
C HIS A 53 39.87 -0.05 -7.80
N ARG A 54 38.74 -0.30 -8.46
CA ARG A 54 37.87 0.74 -9.05
C ARG A 54 37.08 1.56 -8.02
N LEU A 55 36.87 1.00 -6.82
CA LEU A 55 36.35 1.71 -5.65
C LEU A 55 37.38 2.65 -5.01
N SER A 56 38.66 2.60 -5.40
CA SER A 56 39.71 3.50 -4.93
C SER A 56 39.66 4.85 -5.67
N LEU A 57 38.81 5.71 -5.13
CA LEU A 57 38.52 7.15 -5.30
C LEU A 57 39.62 8.11 -5.84
N ILE A 58 40.27 7.87 -6.99
CA ILE A 58 41.21 8.88 -7.53
C ILE A 58 40.87 9.44 -8.92
N GLU A 59 40.42 8.69 -9.93
CA GLU A 59 39.80 9.29 -11.14
C GLU A 59 38.89 8.27 -11.87
N PRO A 60 37.56 8.46 -11.95
CA PRO A 60 36.69 7.50 -12.62
C PRO A 60 36.86 7.56 -14.14
N ARG A 61 37.26 6.45 -14.76
CA ARG A 61 37.13 6.25 -16.22
C ARG A 61 35.64 6.23 -16.60
N LEU A 62 35.31 6.57 -17.86
CA LEU A 62 33.91 6.61 -18.34
C LEU A 62 33.12 5.32 -18.05
N ASP A 63 33.77 4.16 -18.09
CA ASP A 63 33.16 2.87 -17.76
C ASP A 63 32.69 2.80 -16.30
N ASP A 64 33.51 3.26 -15.35
CA ASP A 64 33.17 3.18 -13.92
C ASP A 64 31.94 4.03 -13.56
N ARG A 65 31.72 5.14 -14.29
CA ARG A 65 30.56 6.01 -14.08
C ARG A 65 29.24 5.33 -14.45
N ILE A 66 29.23 4.44 -15.44
CA ILE A 66 28.01 3.70 -15.84
C ILE A 66 27.71 2.60 -14.83
N HIS A 67 28.73 1.88 -14.37
CA HIS A 67 28.58 0.83 -13.35
C HIS A 67 28.00 1.39 -12.04
N LEU A 68 28.49 2.56 -11.60
CA LEU A 68 27.97 3.23 -10.41
C LEU A 68 26.48 3.63 -10.55
N LYS A 69 26.07 4.13 -11.73
CA LYS A 69 24.66 4.46 -12.00
C LYS A 69 23.76 3.22 -11.99
N THR A 70 24.23 2.14 -12.59
CA THR A 70 23.49 0.87 -12.62
C THR A 70 23.38 0.26 -11.22
N LEU A 71 24.42 0.35 -10.40
CA LEU A 71 24.39 -0.09 -9.00
C LEU A 71 23.41 0.73 -8.17
N LEU A 72 23.39 2.05 -8.34
CA LEU A 72 22.40 2.93 -7.68
C LEU A 72 20.97 2.56 -8.08
N LEU A 73 20.73 2.29 -9.36
CA LEU A 73 19.43 1.86 -9.84
C LEU A 73 19.04 0.49 -9.27
N ALA A 74 19.96 -0.47 -9.24
CA ALA A 74 19.73 -1.77 -8.63
C ALA A 74 19.36 -1.62 -7.14
N MET A 75 20.07 -0.76 -6.40
CA MET A 75 19.79 -0.49 -4.99
C MET A 75 18.37 0.04 -4.75
N LEU A 76 17.84 0.89 -5.64
CA LEU A 76 16.45 1.34 -5.59
C LEU A 76 15.46 0.17 -5.72
N PHE A 77 15.71 -0.76 -6.64
CA PHE A 77 14.87 -1.96 -6.79
C PHE A 77 14.99 -2.93 -5.60
N PHE A 78 16.17 -3.06 -4.98
CA PHE A 78 16.30 -3.83 -3.74
C PHE A 78 15.57 -3.19 -2.56
N ALA A 79 15.66 -1.86 -2.43
CA ALA A 79 14.91 -1.13 -1.40
C ALA A 79 13.39 -1.28 -1.60
N ALA A 80 12.92 -1.25 -2.85
CA ALA A 80 11.51 -1.47 -3.18
C ALA A 80 11.08 -2.91 -2.83
N PHE A 81 11.89 -3.91 -3.17
CA PHE A 81 11.66 -5.31 -2.79
C PHE A 81 11.53 -5.48 -1.27
N PHE A 82 12.40 -4.83 -0.49
CA PHE A 82 12.32 -4.88 0.97
C PHE A 82 11.03 -4.26 1.50
N ASN A 83 10.58 -3.13 0.94
CA ASN A 83 9.31 -2.50 1.32
C ASN A 83 8.12 -3.42 1.03
N PHE A 84 8.01 -4.01 -0.16
CA PHE A 84 6.93 -4.96 -0.46
C PHE A 84 6.99 -6.22 0.41
N SER A 85 8.20 -6.65 0.81
CA SER A 85 8.38 -7.77 1.75
C SER A 85 7.84 -7.42 3.14
N MET A 86 8.04 -6.19 3.60
CA MET A 86 7.47 -5.69 4.86
C MET A 86 5.95 -5.54 4.79
N THR A 87 5.40 -5.06 3.67
CA THR A 87 3.95 -5.04 3.39
C THR A 87 3.36 -6.45 3.50
N LEU A 88 3.99 -7.44 2.87
CA LEU A 88 3.53 -8.83 2.90
C LEU A 88 3.50 -9.39 4.33
N ARG A 89 4.53 -9.08 5.14
CA ARG A 89 4.57 -9.47 6.55
C ARG A 89 3.39 -8.85 7.32
N SER A 90 3.13 -7.57 7.15
CA SER A 90 2.01 -6.88 7.81
C SER A 90 0.66 -7.50 7.39
N TYR A 91 0.44 -7.75 6.11
CA TYR A 91 -0.82 -8.35 5.63
C TYR A 91 -1.00 -9.80 6.09
N ASN A 92 0.07 -10.58 6.17
CA ASN A 92 0.00 -11.92 6.76
C ASN A 92 -0.42 -11.85 8.24
N HIS A 93 0.13 -10.88 9.00
CA HIS A 93 -0.27 -10.69 10.39
C HIS A 93 -1.75 -10.31 10.50
N VAL A 94 -2.25 -9.44 9.63
CA VAL A 94 -3.68 -9.08 9.54
C VAL A 94 -4.54 -10.30 9.27
N VAL A 95 -4.14 -11.18 8.34
CA VAL A 95 -4.89 -12.41 8.05
C VAL A 95 -4.98 -13.30 9.29
N TYR A 96 -3.89 -13.48 10.03
CA TYR A 96 -3.95 -14.24 11.29
C TYR A 96 -4.87 -13.56 12.30
N MET A 97 -4.82 -12.23 12.42
CA MET A 97 -5.63 -11.51 13.39
C MET A 97 -7.13 -11.57 13.09
N ILE A 98 -7.53 -11.51 11.82
CA ILE A 98 -8.94 -11.59 11.41
C ILE A 98 -9.53 -12.99 11.65
N ASN A 99 -8.71 -14.03 11.71
CA ASN A 99 -9.18 -15.41 11.92
C ASN A 99 -9.32 -15.80 13.40
N LEU A 100 -8.83 -14.99 14.35
CA LEU A 100 -9.01 -15.27 15.77
C LEU A 100 -10.39 -14.78 16.26
N PRO A 101 -11.03 -15.50 17.20
CA PRO A 101 -12.32 -15.11 17.74
C PRO A 101 -12.23 -13.78 18.51
N VAL A 102 -13.23 -12.92 18.33
CA VAL A 102 -13.31 -11.57 18.93
C VAL A 102 -13.18 -11.60 20.47
N ALA A 103 -13.52 -12.71 21.11
CA ALA A 103 -13.39 -12.89 22.57
C ALA A 103 -11.93 -12.85 23.08
N ASP A 104 -10.94 -13.16 22.25
CA ASP A 104 -9.51 -13.11 22.62
C ASP A 104 -8.90 -11.71 22.39
N TYR A 105 -9.61 -10.85 21.65
CA TYR A 105 -9.25 -9.47 21.43
C TYR A 105 -10.02 -8.63 22.44
N GLY A 106 -9.36 -8.12 23.49
CA GLY A 106 -9.95 -7.12 24.38
C GLY A 106 -10.47 -5.88 23.63
N GLU A 107 -10.93 -4.85 24.35
CA GLU A 107 -11.57 -3.65 23.77
C GLU A 107 -10.84 -3.00 22.57
N HIS A 108 -9.52 -3.17 22.43
CA HIS A 108 -8.69 -2.56 21.38
C HIS A 108 -8.33 -3.46 20.18
N GLY A 109 -8.99 -4.62 20.04
CA GLY A 109 -8.72 -5.55 18.94
C GLY A 109 -8.79 -4.95 17.55
N VAL A 110 -9.88 -4.22 17.28
CA VAL A 110 -10.18 -3.64 15.97
C VAL A 110 -9.17 -2.54 15.60
N ASP A 111 -8.83 -1.67 16.55
CA ASP A 111 -7.83 -0.60 16.34
C ASP A 111 -6.45 -1.17 16.04
N THR A 112 -6.10 -2.29 16.68
CA THR A 112 -4.82 -2.95 16.44
C THR A 112 -4.76 -3.51 15.02
N VAL A 113 -5.82 -4.18 14.55
CA VAL A 113 -5.89 -4.68 13.17
C VAL A 113 -5.81 -3.53 12.16
N ALA A 114 -6.55 -2.44 12.39
CA ALA A 114 -6.52 -1.25 11.53
C ALA A 114 -5.11 -0.64 11.46
N ASN A 115 -4.40 -0.54 12.60
CA ASN A 115 -3.03 -0.04 12.64
C ASN A 115 -2.06 -0.92 11.85
N VAL A 116 -2.16 -2.24 11.94
CA VAL A 116 -1.29 -3.16 11.18
C VAL A 116 -1.59 -3.08 9.68
N VAL A 117 -2.86 -2.97 9.28
CA VAL A 117 -3.25 -2.75 7.88
C VAL A 117 -2.66 -1.44 7.35
N ASN A 118 -2.81 -0.35 8.11
CA ASN A 118 -2.28 0.96 7.74
C ASN A 118 -0.75 0.95 7.62
N GLN A 119 -0.07 0.26 8.55
CA GLN A 119 1.38 0.07 8.47
C GLN A 119 1.79 -0.70 7.22
N GLY A 120 1.05 -1.75 6.84
CA GLY A 120 1.29 -2.48 5.59
C GLY A 120 1.09 -1.61 4.35
N GLY A 121 0.02 -0.82 4.30
CA GLY A 121 -0.24 0.14 3.23
C GLY A 121 0.82 1.24 3.12
N MET A 122 1.37 1.70 4.26
CA MET A 122 2.45 2.68 4.26
C MET A 122 3.72 2.13 3.59
N HIS A 123 4.12 0.90 3.88
CA HIS A 123 5.25 0.25 3.21
C HIS A 123 4.97 0.02 1.72
N ASP A 124 3.73 -0.29 1.34
CA ASP A 124 3.35 -0.47 -0.07
C ASP A 124 3.49 0.84 -0.85
N ASN A 125 3.01 1.95 -0.27
CA ASN A 125 3.17 3.29 -0.82
C ASN A 125 4.65 3.71 -0.90
N GLN A 126 5.46 3.38 0.11
CA GLN A 126 6.91 3.62 0.09
C GLN A 126 7.59 2.83 -1.04
N GLY A 127 7.23 1.56 -1.24
CA GLY A 127 7.70 0.74 -2.36
C GLY A 127 7.32 1.34 -3.72
N MET A 128 6.09 1.84 -3.86
CA MET A 128 5.64 2.53 -5.07
C MET A 128 6.45 3.80 -5.37
N ARG A 129 6.75 4.59 -4.32
CA ARG A 129 7.60 5.78 -4.45
C ARG A 129 9.02 5.42 -4.92
N MET A 130 9.56 4.29 -4.49
CA MET A 130 10.87 3.82 -4.98
C MET A 130 10.85 3.49 -6.48
N PHE A 131 9.76 2.93 -7.02
CA PHE A 131 9.61 2.75 -8.48
C PHE A 131 9.54 4.09 -9.24
N LEU A 132 8.85 5.08 -8.66
CA LEU A 132 8.79 6.43 -9.22
C LEU A 132 10.18 7.09 -9.26
N LEU A 133 11.03 6.85 -8.26
CA LEU A 133 12.42 7.31 -8.23
C LEU A 133 13.36 6.48 -9.11
N ALA A 134 13.05 5.19 -9.31
CA ALA A 134 13.81 4.31 -10.20
C ALA A 134 13.63 4.72 -11.68
N THR A 135 12.47 5.23 -12.06
CA THR A 135 12.14 5.64 -13.44
C THR A 135 13.13 6.69 -14.00
N PRO A 136 13.34 7.87 -13.38
CA PRO A 136 14.30 8.86 -13.89
C PRO A 136 15.73 8.33 -13.82
N THR A 137 16.04 7.55 -12.78
CA THR A 137 17.36 6.93 -12.61
C THR A 137 17.66 5.94 -13.74
N ALA A 138 16.65 5.20 -14.23
CA ALA A 138 16.77 4.34 -15.40
C ALA A 138 16.95 5.14 -16.69
N LEU A 139 16.20 6.24 -16.87
CA LEU A 139 16.35 7.13 -18.02
C LEU A 139 17.72 7.83 -18.05
N TRP A 140 18.35 8.04 -16.89
CA TRP A 140 19.71 8.58 -16.79
C TRP A 140 20.77 7.67 -17.42
N LEU A 141 20.49 6.37 -17.56
CA LEU A 141 21.38 5.43 -18.24
C LEU A 141 21.46 5.72 -19.75
N ILE A 142 20.38 6.23 -20.34
CA ILE A 142 20.28 6.56 -21.77
C ILE A 142 20.94 7.91 -22.06
N GLY A 143 20.71 8.91 -21.21
CA GLY A 143 21.33 10.23 -21.37
C GLY A 143 20.76 11.32 -20.46
N PRO A 144 21.42 12.49 -20.40
CA PRO A 144 21.03 13.60 -19.51
C PRO A 144 19.70 14.26 -19.89
N TYR A 145 19.34 14.31 -21.17
CA TYR A 145 18.05 14.84 -21.62
C TYR A 145 16.87 13.96 -21.16
N TRP A 146 17.03 12.64 -21.25
CA TRP A 146 16.05 11.67 -20.75
C TRP A 146 15.93 11.73 -19.23
N PHE A 147 17.05 11.93 -18.52
CA PHE A 147 17.01 12.16 -17.08
C PHE A 147 16.14 13.37 -16.72
N ALA A 148 16.34 14.52 -17.36
CA ALA A 148 15.54 15.71 -17.09
C ALA A 148 14.04 15.50 -17.34
N ALA A 149 13.69 14.85 -18.45
CA ALA A 149 12.30 14.49 -18.77
C ALA A 149 11.71 13.51 -17.73
N GLY A 150 12.47 12.49 -17.35
CA GLY A 150 12.08 11.51 -16.33
C GLY A 150 11.89 12.14 -14.96
N THR A 151 12.78 13.04 -14.54
CA THR A 151 12.69 13.72 -13.25
C THR A 151 11.45 14.61 -13.20
N LEU A 152 11.17 15.36 -14.27
CA LEU A 152 9.96 16.17 -14.35
C LEU A 152 8.70 15.31 -14.29
N PHE A 153 8.68 14.17 -14.99
CA PHE A 153 7.59 13.21 -14.94
C PHE A 153 7.39 12.67 -13.52
N SER A 154 8.44 12.17 -12.86
CA SER A 154 8.35 11.66 -11.50
C SER A 154 7.96 12.71 -10.48
N LEU A 155 8.43 13.95 -10.62
CA LEU A 155 7.98 15.08 -9.79
C LEU A 155 6.49 15.36 -9.97
N LEU A 156 5.98 15.30 -11.21
CA LEU A 156 4.56 15.49 -11.48
C LEU A 156 3.73 14.37 -10.84
N LEU A 157 4.16 13.11 -10.94
CA LEU A 157 3.49 12.00 -10.26
C LEU A 157 3.53 12.16 -8.73
N LEU A 158 4.69 12.48 -8.16
CA LEU A 158 4.81 12.71 -6.71
C LEU A 158 3.90 13.86 -6.27
N TYR A 159 3.88 14.96 -7.03
CA TYR A 159 2.99 16.08 -6.76
C TYR A 159 1.52 15.65 -6.82
N ARG A 160 1.13 14.85 -7.83
CA ARG A 160 -0.22 14.31 -7.95
C ARG A 160 -0.59 13.42 -6.76
N PHE A 161 0.34 12.61 -6.25
CA PHE A 161 0.12 11.72 -5.11
C PHE A 161 0.07 12.48 -3.79
N ASP A 162 1.01 13.39 -3.53
CA ASP A 162 1.12 14.11 -2.26
C ASP A 162 0.04 15.20 -2.12
N PHE A 163 -0.34 15.87 -3.22
CA PHE A 163 -1.38 16.92 -3.20
C PHE A 163 -2.77 16.41 -3.61
N GLY A 164 -2.86 15.18 -4.12
CA GLY A 164 -4.14 14.51 -4.36
C GLY A 164 -4.89 14.15 -3.08
N ASP A 165 -4.16 14.01 -1.96
CA ASP A 165 -4.71 13.57 -0.66
C ASP A 165 -5.33 14.70 0.17
N THR A 166 -5.32 15.95 -0.31
CA THR A 166 -6.07 17.06 0.34
C THR A 166 -7.57 17.07 -0.02
N ARG A 167 -8.10 16.00 -0.64
CA ARG A 167 -9.51 15.97 -1.09
C ARG A 167 -10.40 14.91 -0.45
N GLU A 168 -10.00 14.34 0.68
CA GLU A 168 -10.91 13.60 1.54
C GLU A 168 -10.65 13.92 3.03
N GLN A 169 -10.75 15.21 3.37
CA GLN A 169 -11.62 15.50 4.52
C GLN A 169 -12.98 14.94 4.13
N ILE A 170 -13.24 13.71 4.52
CA ILE A 170 -14.57 13.13 4.58
C ILE A 170 -15.18 13.72 5.86
N PRO A 171 -15.99 14.79 5.81
CA PRO A 171 -16.82 15.19 6.96
C PRO A 171 -17.87 14.13 7.34
N MET A 172 -17.83 12.91 6.79
CA MET A 172 -18.80 11.84 7.06
C MET A 172 -18.63 11.14 8.41
N LEU A 173 -17.60 11.46 9.21
CA LEU A 173 -17.63 11.14 10.65
C LEU A 173 -18.19 12.27 11.51
N SER A 174 -18.58 13.40 10.90
CA SER A 174 -19.40 14.46 11.51
C SER A 174 -20.84 14.42 11.02
N THR A 175 -21.34 13.24 10.64
CA THR A 175 -22.78 12.99 10.52
C THR A 175 -23.20 11.71 11.24
N ALA A 176 -22.76 11.54 12.49
CA ALA A 176 -23.77 11.24 13.50
C ALA A 176 -24.57 12.54 13.72
N SER A 177 -25.31 12.96 12.69
CA SER A 177 -26.22 14.08 12.81
C SER A 177 -27.22 13.69 13.89
N PRO A 178 -27.43 14.51 14.94
CA PRO A 178 -28.42 14.21 15.98
C PRO A 178 -29.80 13.94 15.37
N ALA A 179 -30.07 14.41 14.15
CA ALA A 179 -31.28 14.12 13.38
C ALA A 179 -31.41 12.65 12.92
N VAL A 180 -30.31 11.94 12.60
CA VAL A 180 -30.37 10.50 12.23
C VAL A 180 -30.47 9.65 13.50
N ALA A 181 -29.77 10.02 14.57
CA ALA A 181 -29.94 9.37 15.87
C ALA A 181 -31.37 9.56 16.41
N GLN A 182 -31.96 10.75 16.28
CA GLN A 182 -33.34 11.03 16.66
C GLN A 182 -34.36 10.38 15.73
N ALA A 183 -34.14 10.33 14.42
CA ALA A 183 -35.03 9.60 13.50
C ALA A 183 -35.01 8.08 13.76
N THR A 184 -33.86 7.54 14.19
CA THR A 184 -33.73 6.12 14.56
C THR A 184 -34.38 5.84 15.93
N LEU A 185 -34.30 6.78 16.88
CA LEU A 185 -34.98 6.69 18.19
C LEU A 185 -36.50 6.92 18.10
N ASP A 186 -36.97 7.85 17.27
CA ASP A 186 -38.40 8.06 16.99
C ASP A 186 -39.00 6.87 16.24
N SER A 187 -38.27 6.32 15.25
CA SER A 187 -38.71 5.11 14.54
C SER A 187 -38.72 3.87 15.44
N ALA A 188 -37.79 3.78 16.42
CA ALA A 188 -37.80 2.71 17.42
C ALA A 188 -38.94 2.89 18.45
N ALA A 189 -39.29 4.12 18.81
CA ALA A 189 -40.40 4.44 19.72
C ALA A 189 -41.80 4.21 19.09
N LEU A 190 -41.90 4.25 17.75
CA LEU A 190 -43.15 3.98 17.01
C LEU A 190 -43.42 2.49 16.75
N THR A 191 -42.46 1.60 17.03
CA THR A 191 -42.59 0.16 16.76
C THR A 191 -43.34 -0.65 17.84
N PRO A 192 -43.26 -0.38 19.17
CA PRO A 192 -44.00 -1.19 20.14
C PRO A 192 -45.53 -0.94 20.07
N ALA A 193 -45.99 0.26 19.71
CA ALA A 193 -47.42 0.60 19.72
C ALA A 193 -48.24 -0.05 18.58
N LYS A 194 -47.61 -0.37 17.44
CA LYS A 194 -48.29 -1.06 16.33
C LYS A 194 -48.43 -2.56 16.54
N GLN A 195 -47.53 -3.18 17.30
CA GLN A 195 -47.58 -4.62 17.55
C GLN A 195 -48.66 -5.01 18.58
N GLU A 196 -48.95 -4.15 19.56
CA GLU A 196 -50.04 -4.39 20.52
C GLU A 196 -51.42 -4.24 19.86
N THR A 197 -51.59 -3.29 18.91
CA THR A 197 -52.87 -3.08 18.23
C THR A 197 -53.21 -4.21 17.25
N GLU A 198 -52.22 -4.81 16.56
CA GLU A 198 -52.44 -5.97 15.67
C GLU A 198 -52.59 -7.31 16.41
N GLN A 199 -52.06 -7.44 17.63
CA GLN A 199 -52.28 -8.64 18.45
C GLN A 199 -53.67 -8.66 19.10
N GLN A 200 -54.24 -7.48 19.39
CA GLN A 200 -55.58 -7.38 20.00
C GLN A 200 -56.71 -7.61 18.99
N ASP A 201 -56.46 -7.33 17.70
CA ASP A 201 -57.42 -7.54 16.58
C ASP A 201 -57.40 -9.00 16.04
N ARG A 202 -56.39 -9.81 16.41
CA ARG A 202 -56.33 -11.25 16.09
C ARG A 202 -56.85 -12.16 17.22
N ALA A 203 -57.24 -11.60 18.35
CA ALA A 203 -57.74 -12.33 19.52
C ALA A 203 -59.26 -12.20 19.73
N GLN A 204 -59.98 -11.58 18.79
CA GLN A 204 -61.44 -11.58 18.66
C GLN A 204 -61.86 -12.34 17.40
#